data_AF-A0ABD4T588-F1
#
_entry.id   AF-A0ABD4T588-F1
#
_cell.length_a   1.000
_cell.length_b   1.000
_cell.length_c   1.000
_cell.angle_alpha   90.00
_cell.angle_beta   90.00
_cell.angle_gamma   90.00
#
_symmetry.space_group_name_H-M   'P 1'
#
loop_
_entity.id
_entity.type
_entity.pdbx_description
1 polymer ?
#
loop_
_entity_poly.entity_id
_entity_poly.type
_entity_poly.pdbx_seq_one_letter_code
_entity_poly.pdbx_strand_id
1 'polypeptide(L)'
;RWWSWSMEMVAKFQRTSSAVEGRNGSLAQLHHAHRGIDPKTLQVFKIIHNYDLRRIDGTTAAQRLFGQPFPDLFESVLAQMDEIPQARRYKNFTQPQMPTLHSVPD
;
A
#
# COMPACT_ATOMS: atom_id res chain seq x y z
N ARG A 1 11.53 -21.66 -4.19
CA ARG A 1 12.23 -21.22 -5.43
C ARG A 1 12.15 -19.71 -5.63
N TRP A 2 10.96 -19.08 -5.61
CA TRP A 2 10.83 -17.62 -5.76
C TRP A 2 11.34 -16.82 -4.57
N TRP A 3 10.99 -17.22 -3.35
CA TRP A 3 11.45 -16.55 -2.12
C TRP A 3 12.99 -16.50 -2.00
N SER A 4 13.65 -17.64 -2.26
CA SER A 4 15.11 -17.74 -2.23
C SER A 4 15.76 -16.86 -3.30
N TRP A 5 15.21 -16.83 -4.52
CA TRP A 5 15.70 -15.94 -5.58
C TRP A 5 15.51 -14.46 -5.20
N SER A 6 14.36 -14.09 -4.63
CA SER A 6 14.12 -12.72 -4.14
C SER A 6 15.11 -12.33 -3.05
N MET A 7 15.41 -13.21 -2.10
CA MET A 7 16.43 -12.97 -1.07
C MET A 7 17.83 -12.79 -1.66
N GLU A 8 18.21 -13.62 -2.64
CA GLU A 8 19.49 -13.48 -3.36
C GLU A 8 19.59 -12.15 -4.10
N MET A 9 18.50 -11.67 -4.72
CA MET A 9 18.50 -10.38 -5.39
C MET A 9 18.62 -9.23 -4.38
N VAL A 10 17.87 -9.29 -3.27
CA VAL A 10 17.94 -8.28 -2.21
C VAL A 10 19.35 -8.19 -1.61
N ALA A 11 20.03 -9.32 -1.44
CA ALA A 11 21.39 -9.38 -0.89
C ALA A 11 22.45 -8.69 -1.79
N LYS A 12 22.18 -8.50 -3.09
CA LYS A 12 23.08 -7.80 -4.01
C LYS A 12 23.03 -6.28 -3.85
N PHE A 13 22.00 -5.73 -3.22
CA PHE A 13 21.91 -4.30 -2.95
C PHE A 13 22.73 -3.96 -1.71
N GLN A 14 23.71 -3.06 -1.87
CA GLN A 14 24.46 -2.51 -0.74
C GLN A 14 23.50 -1.76 0.18
N ARG A 15 23.59 -2.03 1.49
CA ARG A 15 22.84 -1.24 2.47
C ARG A 15 23.32 0.20 2.36
N THR A 16 22.43 1.06 1.90
CA THR A 16 22.67 2.49 1.72
C THR A 16 23.12 3.07 3.07
N SER A 17 24.13 3.94 3.08
CA SER A 17 24.75 4.42 4.33
C SER A 17 23.78 5.28 5.15
N SER A 18 22.71 5.78 4.52
CA SER A 18 21.61 6.45 5.19
C SER A 18 20.33 5.62 5.18
N ALA A 19 19.61 5.60 6.31
CA ALA A 19 18.28 5.00 6.43
C ALA A 19 17.23 5.62 5.48
N VAL A 20 17.51 6.80 4.93
CA VAL A 20 16.61 7.56 4.04
C VAL A 20 16.77 7.15 2.57
N GLU A 21 17.95 6.69 2.17
CA GLU A 21 18.27 6.37 0.77
C GLU A 21 17.43 5.20 0.24
N GLY A 22 17.19 4.15 1.05
CA GLY A 22 16.29 3.06 0.68
C GLY A 22 14.84 3.51 0.44
N ARG A 23 14.31 4.38 1.30
CA ARG A 23 12.97 4.96 1.13
C ARG A 23 12.91 5.84 -0.13
N ASN A 24 13.93 6.67 -0.35
CA ASN A 24 13.99 7.55 -1.52
C ASN A 24 14.10 6.76 -2.83
N GLY A 25 14.89 5.68 -2.85
CA GLY A 25 14.97 4.78 -3.99
C GLY A 25 13.62 4.11 -4.31
N SER A 26 12.93 3.59 -3.29
CA SER A 26 11.58 3.03 -3.44
C SER A 26 10.57 4.06 -3.96
N LEU A 27 10.60 5.29 -3.43
CA LEU A 27 9.74 6.37 -3.91
C LEU A 27 10.09 6.82 -5.33
N ALA A 28 11.36 6.86 -5.70
CA ALA A 28 11.79 7.18 -7.06
C ALA A 28 11.29 6.12 -8.05
N GLN A 29 11.39 4.84 -7.70
CA GLN A 29 10.85 3.76 -8.51
C GLN A 29 9.32 3.85 -8.63
N LEU A 30 8.63 4.11 -7.53
CA LEU A 30 7.18 4.30 -7.53
C LEU A 30 6.77 5.52 -8.36
N HIS A 31 7.52 6.63 -8.26
CA HIS A 31 7.31 7.83 -9.07
C HIS A 31 7.58 7.61 -10.56
N HIS A 32 8.46 6.66 -10.90
CA HIS A 32 8.73 6.30 -12.28
C HIS A 32 7.67 5.36 -12.86
N ALA A 33 7.20 4.40 -12.04
CA ALA A 33 6.21 3.40 -12.42
C ALA A 33 4.79 3.99 -12.48
N HIS A 34 4.43 4.81 -11.49
CA HIS A 34 3.29 5.70 -11.56
C HIS A 34 3.69 6.92 -12.38
N ARG A 35 2.76 7.60 -13.06
CA ARG A 35 3.10 8.82 -13.82
C ARG A 35 3.26 10.02 -12.89
N GLY A 36 4.19 9.91 -11.95
CA GLY A 36 4.37 10.85 -10.85
C GLY A 36 3.63 10.47 -9.57
N ILE A 37 3.96 11.18 -8.49
CA ILE A 37 3.32 11.06 -7.17
C ILE A 37 2.89 12.44 -6.72
N ASP A 38 1.59 12.59 -6.45
CA ASP A 38 1.04 13.82 -5.90
C ASP A 38 1.60 14.10 -4.48
N PRO A 39 1.86 15.37 -4.10
CA PRO A 39 2.40 15.72 -2.78
C PRO A 39 1.59 15.19 -1.59
N LYS A 40 0.25 15.14 -1.69
CA LYS A 40 -0.61 14.56 -0.64
C LYS A 40 -0.37 13.07 -0.51
N THR A 41 -0.24 12.37 -1.64
CA THR A 41 0.09 10.94 -1.66
C THR A 41 1.47 10.68 -1.05
N LEU A 42 2.46 11.53 -1.36
CA LEU A 42 3.78 11.45 -0.76
C LEU A 42 3.76 11.63 0.77
N GLN A 43 2.90 12.53 1.27
CA GLN A 43 2.69 12.69 2.70
C GLN A 43 2.04 11.45 3.33
N VAL A 44 1.03 10.87 2.69
CA VAL A 44 0.40 9.62 3.13
C VAL A 44 1.42 8.48 3.21
N PHE A 45 2.26 8.29 2.19
CA PHE A 45 3.31 7.27 2.22
C PHE A 45 4.33 7.49 3.33
N LYS A 46 4.61 8.75 3.70
CA LYS A 46 5.45 9.07 4.85
C LYS A 46 4.79 8.61 6.16
N ILE A 47 3.48 8.83 6.31
CA ILE A 47 2.71 8.42 7.50
C ILE A 47 2.68 6.89 7.60
N ILE A 48 2.27 6.19 6.52
CA ILE A 48 2.20 4.72 6.48
C ILE A 48 3.56 4.10 6.81
N HIS A 49 4.64 4.60 6.19
CA HIS A 49 5.99 4.10 6.48
C HIS A 49 6.39 4.23 7.95
N ASN A 50 6.02 5.34 8.58
CA ASN A 50 6.42 5.62 9.96
C ASN A 50 5.56 4.91 11.00
N TYR A 51 4.26 4.79 10.75
CA TYR A 51 3.28 4.42 11.78
C TYR A 51 2.58 3.07 11.52
N ASP A 52 2.66 2.49 10.32
CA ASP A 52 1.96 1.24 10.00
C ASP A 52 2.91 0.11 9.57
N LEU A 53 3.94 0.41 8.78
CA LEU A 53 4.91 -0.61 8.37
C LEU A 53 5.74 -1.12 9.55
N ARG A 54 5.65 -2.44 9.78
CA ARG A 54 6.34 -3.15 10.86
C ARG A 54 7.52 -3.95 10.34
N ARG A 55 8.58 -4.00 11.14
CA ARG A 55 9.73 -4.89 10.93
C ARG A 55 9.41 -6.29 11.47
N ILE A 56 10.31 -7.24 11.25
CA ILE A 56 10.22 -8.61 11.80
C ILE A 56 10.08 -8.66 13.32
N ASP A 57 10.55 -7.63 14.03
CA ASP A 57 10.41 -7.47 15.49
C ASP A 57 9.05 -6.86 15.91
N GLY A 58 8.16 -6.60 14.96
CA GLY A 58 6.83 -6.04 15.18
C GLY A 58 6.80 -4.51 15.39
N THR A 59 7.95 -3.84 15.41
CA THR A 59 8.04 -2.40 15.69
C THR A 59 7.91 -1.54 14.43
N THR A 60 7.32 -0.35 14.57
CA THR A 60 7.24 0.67 13.50
C THR A 60 8.48 1.56 13.48
N ALA A 61 8.69 2.32 12.40
CA ALA A 61 9.84 3.24 12.33
C ALA A 61 9.74 4.38 13.35
N ALA A 62 8.54 4.91 13.59
CA ALA A 62 8.30 5.92 14.62
C ALA A 62 8.60 5.38 16.02
N GLN A 63 8.19 4.15 16.34
CA GLN A 63 8.48 3.54 17.64
C GLN A 63 9.98 3.45 17.92
N ARG A 64 10.78 3.05 16.93
CA ARG A 64 12.24 2.97 17.07
C ARG A 64 12.88 4.35 17.20
N LEU A 65 12.38 5.34 16.46
CA LEU A 65 12.91 6.69 16.48
C LEU A 65 12.63 7.40 17.83
N PHE A 66 11.42 7.24 18.35
CA PHE A 66 10.97 7.96 19.55
C PHE A 66 11.04 7.14 20.84
N GLY A 67 11.34 5.84 20.76
CA GLY A 67 11.45 4.96 21.93
C GLY A 67 10.14 4.69 22.67
N GLN A 68 8.99 4.92 22.03
CA GLN A 68 7.67 4.76 22.64
C GLN A 68 6.64 4.20 21.65
N PRO A 69 5.59 3.49 22.12
CA PRO A 69 4.50 3.05 21.27
C PRO A 69 3.67 4.23 20.73
N PHE A 70 3.03 4.02 19.59
CA PHE A 70 2.04 4.93 19.02
C PHE A 70 0.72 4.18 18.85
N PRO A 71 -0.42 4.90 18.82
CA PRO A 71 -1.71 4.31 18.48
C PRO A 71 -1.67 3.62 17.12
N ASP A 72 -2.54 2.64 16.92
CA ASP A 72 -2.71 2.00 15.62
C ASP A 72 -3.16 3.03 14.57
N LEU A 73 -2.48 3.06 13.41
CA LEU A 73 -2.72 4.07 12.39
C LEU A 73 -4.12 3.93 11.80
N PHE A 74 -4.55 2.70 11.51
CA PHE A 74 -5.85 2.45 10.88
C PHE A 74 -6.97 2.86 11.82
N GLU A 75 -6.93 2.42 13.08
CA GLU A 75 -7.93 2.78 14.09
C GLU A 75 -7.97 4.30 14.32
N SER A 76 -6.80 4.95 14.35
CA SER A 76 -6.73 6.41 14.53
C SER A 76 -7.36 7.17 13.37
N VAL A 77 -7.15 6.70 12.13
CA VAL A 77 -7.77 7.30 10.94
C VAL A 77 -9.27 7.03 10.93
N LEU A 78 -9.69 5.80 11.26
CA LEU A 78 -11.09 5.41 11.30
C LEU A 78 -11.90 6.24 12.31
N ALA A 79 -11.32 6.51 13.48
CA ALA A 79 -11.94 7.34 14.52
C ALA A 79 -12.12 8.81 14.09
N GLN A 80 -11.38 9.28 13.09
CA GLN A 80 -11.43 10.65 12.56
C GLN A 80 -12.20 10.76 11.25
N MET A 81 -12.58 9.62 10.66
CA MET A 81 -13.24 9.59 9.37
C MET A 81 -14.74 9.86 9.55
N ASP A 82 -15.23 10.90 8.88
CA ASP A 82 -16.66 11.20 8.82
C ASP A 82 -17.45 10.09 8.12
N GLU A 83 -18.78 10.19 8.18
CA GLU A 83 -19.68 9.23 7.52
C GLU A 83 -19.34 9.08 6.03
N ILE A 84 -19.08 7.84 5.60
CA ILE A 84 -18.73 7.54 4.21
C ILE A 84 -19.98 7.78 3.35
N PRO A 85 -19.85 8.50 2.21
CA PRO A 85 -21.00 8.74 1.34
C PRO A 85 -21.63 7.42 0.88
N GLN A 86 -22.95 7.40 0.87
CA GLN A 86 -23.72 6.25 0.41
C GLN A 86 -23.31 5.85 -1.01
N ALA A 87 -23.31 4.54 -1.27
CA ALA A 87 -22.99 4.01 -2.58
C ALA A 87 -23.86 4.68 -3.65
N ARG A 88 -23.24 5.02 -4.79
CA ARG A 88 -23.96 5.64 -5.91
C ARG A 88 -25.14 4.75 -6.31
N ARG A 89 -26.36 5.25 -6.13
CA ARG A 89 -27.57 4.59 -6.65
C ARG A 89 -27.52 4.62 -8.17
N TYR A 90 -27.31 3.45 -8.79
CA TYR A 90 -27.39 3.32 -10.23
C TYR A 90 -28.87 3.40 -10.63
N LYS A 91 -29.27 4.42 -11.40
CA LYS A 91 -30.68 4.64 -11.77
C LYS A 91 -31.25 3.53 -12.66
N ASN A 92 -30.38 2.81 -13.38
CA ASN A 92 -30.77 1.84 -14.41
C ASN A 92 -30.05 0.50 -14.20
N PHE A 93 -30.28 -0.20 -13.09
CA PHE A 93 -29.81 -1.58 -12.99
C PHE A 93 -30.68 -2.44 -13.93
N THR A 94 -30.33 -2.49 -15.21
CA THR A 94 -30.85 -3.49 -16.13
C THR A 94 -30.33 -4.84 -15.63
N GLN A 95 -31.23 -5.77 -15.28
CA GLN A 95 -30.80 -7.12 -14.94
C GLN A 95 -29.92 -7.65 -16.08
N PRO A 96 -28.71 -8.17 -15.79
CA PRO A 96 -27.87 -8.76 -16.83
C PRO A 96 -28.67 -9.90 -17.47
N GLN A 97 -28.91 -9.82 -18.79
CA GLN A 97 -29.43 -10.97 -19.51
C GLN A 97 -28.41 -12.11 -19.37
N MET A 98 -28.87 -13.25 -18.85
CA MET A 98 -28.08 -14.48 -18.86
C MET A 98 -27.64 -14.75 -20.30
N PRO A 99 -26.34 -14.91 -20.57
CA PRO A 99 -25.88 -15.28 -21.90
C PRO A 99 -26.52 -16.62 -22.26
N THR A 100 -27.24 -16.67 -23.38
CA THR A 100 -27.79 -17.91 -23.92
C THR A 100 -26.63 -18.79 -24.38
N LEU A 101 -26.40 -19.89 -23.67
CA LEU A 101 -25.52 -20.95 -24.14
C LEU A 101 -26.17 -21.55 -25.39
N HIS A 102 -25.61 -21.26 -26.56
CA HIS A 102 -26.00 -21.93 -27.77
C HIS A 102 -25.38 -23.33 -27.72
N SER A 103 -26.21 -24.36 -27.61
CA SER A 103 -25.75 -25.73 -27.80
C SER A 103 -25.37 -25.92 -29.27
N VAL A 104 -24.12 -26.29 -29.51
CA VAL A 104 -23.65 -26.74 -30.83
C VAL A 104 -24.30 -28.10 -31.12
N PRO A 105 -24.93 -28.32 -32.28
CA PRO A 105 -25.43 -29.64 -32.65
C PRO A 105 -24.26 -30.62 -32.85
N ASP A 106 -24.45 -31.88 -32.45
CA ASP A 106 -23.50 -32.99 -32.63
C ASP A 106 -23.13 -33.23 -34.11
#